data_AF-A0A2V8PQG0-F1
#
_entry.id   AF-A0A2V8PQG0-F1
#
_cell.length_a   1.000
_cell.length_b   1.000
_cell.length_c   1.000
_cell.angle_alpha   90.00
_cell.angle_beta   90.00
_cell.angle_gamma   90.00
#
_symmetry.space_group_name_H-M   'P 1'
#
loop_
_entity.id
_entity.type
_entity.pdbx_description
1 polymer ?
#
loop_
_entity_poly.entity_id
_entity_poly.type
_entity_poly.pdbx_seq_one_letter_code
_entity_poly.pdbx_strand_id
1 'polypeptide(L)'
;IELSKEWRTDKILRHLEALLVVADEKSSFLLSGNGDVISPDDGVLAIGSGGSYALAAARALVANTELSAREIAIEAMRIAGEICIYSNANVVIEEL
;
A
#
# COMPACT_ATOMS: atom_id res chain seq x y z
N ILE A 1 10.51 -5.85 12.87
CA ILE A 1 11.69 -6.60 12.36
C ILE A 1 11.57 -8.11 12.61
N GLU A 2 11.01 -8.58 13.72
CA GLU A 2 10.84 -10.03 13.94
C GLU A 2 9.93 -10.70 12.90
N LEU A 3 8.79 -10.09 12.57
CA LEU A 3 7.86 -10.62 11.58
C LEU A 3 8.50 -10.92 10.21
N SER A 4 9.36 -10.03 9.70
CA SER A 4 10.01 -10.25 8.40
C SER A 4 11.05 -11.37 8.44
N LYS A 5 11.71 -11.56 9.58
CA LYS A 5 12.61 -12.70 9.80
C LYS A 5 11.84 -14.01 9.87
N GLU A 6 10.75 -14.04 10.64
CA GLU A 6 9.88 -15.22 10.75
C GLU A 6 9.31 -15.64 9.40
N TRP A 7 8.76 -14.69 8.64
CA TRP A 7 8.20 -14.91 7.30
C TRP A 7 9.24 -15.56 6.37
N ARG A 8 10.48 -15.05 6.35
CA ARG A 8 11.56 -15.59 5.50
C ARG A 8 11.98 -17.02 5.90
N THR A 9 11.93 -17.34 7.19
CA THR A 9 12.37 -18.65 7.70
C THR A 9 11.29 -19.73 7.66
N ASP A 10 10.02 -19.33 7.69
CA ASP A 10 8.91 -20.26 7.69
C ASP A 10 8.73 -20.95 6.34
N LYS A 11 8.56 -22.28 6.38
CA LYS A 11 8.50 -23.13 5.18
C LYS A 11 7.29 -22.82 4.29
N ILE A 12 6.18 -22.37 4.87
CA ILE A 12 4.94 -22.05 4.16
C ILE A 12 4.96 -20.59 3.73
N LEU A 13 5.27 -19.68 4.66
CA LEU A 13 5.14 -18.23 4.41
C LEU A 13 6.11 -17.72 3.34
N ARG A 14 7.33 -18.27 3.25
CA ARG A 14 8.34 -17.84 2.26
C ARG A 14 7.93 -18.03 0.79
N HIS A 15 6.91 -18.86 0.52
CA HIS A 15 6.39 -19.09 -0.83
C HIS A 15 5.23 -18.15 -1.18
N LEU A 16 4.80 -17.30 -0.23
CA LEU A 16 3.85 -16.25 -0.50
C LEU A 16 4.56 -15.14 -1.27
N GLU A 17 4.12 -14.91 -2.51
CA GLU A 17 4.46 -13.71 -3.29
C GLU A 17 3.69 -12.47 -2.79
N ALA A 18 3.06 -12.56 -1.62
CA ALA A 18 2.26 -11.50 -1.06
C ALA A 18 3.14 -10.36 -0.53
N LEU A 19 2.69 -9.14 -0.78
CA LEU A 19 3.20 -7.92 -0.14
C LEU A 19 2.26 -7.56 1.00
N LEU A 20 2.81 -7.00 2.08
CA LEU A 20 2.05 -6.52 3.23
C LEU A 20 2.40 -5.05 3.50
N VAL A 21 1.37 -4.23 3.69
CA VAL A 21 1.52 -2.86 4.19
C VAL A 21 1.08 -2.85 5.64
N VAL A 22 1.90 -2.27 6.50
CA VAL A 22 1.58 -2.00 7.91
C VAL A 22 1.80 -0.53 8.21
N ALA A 23 0.92 0.07 9.01
CA ALA A 23 1.02 1.48 9.36
C ALA A 23 0.51 1.72 10.79
N ASP A 24 1.10 2.73 11.44
CA ASP A 24 0.59 3.36 12.66
C ASP A 24 0.55 4.89 12.47
N GLU A 25 0.23 5.65 13.53
CA GLU A 25 0.18 7.12 13.50
C GLU A 25 1.50 7.80 13.12
N LYS A 26 2.64 7.09 13.19
CA LYS A 26 3.98 7.64 13.04
C LYS A 26 4.71 7.14 11.80
N SER A 27 4.42 5.93 11.34
CA SER A 27 5.24 5.25 10.34
C SER A 27 4.45 4.22 9.55
N SER A 28 4.82 4.04 8.29
CA SER A 28 4.28 2.99 7.42
C SER A 28 5.41 2.20 6.76
N PHE A 29 5.18 0.90 6.58
CA PHE A 29 6.16 -0.02 6.02
C PHE A 29 5.53 -1.00 5.03
N LEU A 30 6.27 -1.31 3.98
CA LEU A 30 6.03 -2.42 3.08
C LEU A 30 6.94 -3.59 3.46
N LEU A 31 6.35 -4.77 3.62
CA LEU A 31 7.02 -6.03 3.89
C LEU A 31 6.83 -6.99 2.72
N SER A 32 7.88 -7.76 2.41
CA SER A 32 7.85 -8.82 1.39
C SER A 32 8.11 -10.20 2.01
N GLY A 33 7.64 -11.26 1.35
CA GLY A 33 7.95 -12.65 1.73
C GLY A 33 9.44 -13.02 1.67
N ASN A 34 10.27 -12.20 1.00
CA ASN A 34 11.72 -12.34 0.98
C ASN A 34 12.42 -11.75 2.21
N GLY A 35 11.65 -11.06 3.08
CA GLY A 35 12.14 -10.42 4.30
C GLY A 35 12.55 -8.96 4.13
N ASP A 36 12.16 -8.31 3.02
CA ASP A 36 12.41 -6.88 2.82
C ASP A 36 11.51 -6.05 3.74
N VAL A 37 12.03 -4.92 4.21
CA VAL A 37 11.29 -3.93 5.00
C VAL A 37 11.61 -2.55 4.42
N ILE A 38 10.61 -1.88 3.87
CA ILE A 38 10.77 -0.64 3.10
C ILE A 38 9.86 0.44 3.69
N SER A 39 10.41 1.62 3.96
CA SER A 39 9.64 2.82 4.35
C SER A 39 9.51 3.73 3.12
N PRO A 40 8.34 4.35 2.89
CA PRO A 40 8.19 5.37 1.85
C PRO A 40 8.84 6.69 2.31
N ASP A 41 9.42 7.45 1.38
CA ASP A 41 9.92 8.80 1.65
C ASP A 41 8.80 9.84 1.70
N ASP A 42 7.70 9.61 0.98
CA ASP A 42 6.56 10.51 0.80
C ASP A 42 5.33 10.11 1.61
N GLY A 43 5.46 9.09 2.47
CA GLY A 43 4.38 8.59 3.33
C GLY A 43 3.29 7.80 2.58
N VAL A 44 3.44 7.54 1.28
CA VAL A 44 2.44 6.83 0.48
C VAL A 44 2.94 5.44 0.09
N LEU A 45 2.12 4.41 0.37
CA LEU A 45 2.35 3.04 -0.08
C LEU A 45 1.13 2.53 -0.82
N ALA A 46 1.35 1.70 -1.84
CA ALA A 46 0.30 0.94 -2.49
C ALA A 46 0.84 -0.42 -2.94
N ILE A 47 -0.01 -1.44 -2.87
CA ILE A 47 0.30 -2.83 -3.28
C ILE A 47 -0.87 -3.39 -4.11
N GLY A 48 -0.66 -4.53 -4.76
CA GLY A 48 -1.68 -5.20 -5.56
C GLY A 48 -1.71 -4.76 -7.03
N SER A 49 -2.68 -5.30 -7.78
CA SER A 49 -2.76 -5.16 -9.25
C SER A 49 -2.92 -3.71 -9.74
N GLY A 50 -3.66 -2.88 -9.00
CA GLY A 50 -3.83 -1.45 -9.26
C GLY A 50 -2.84 -0.55 -8.53
N GLY A 51 -1.88 -1.12 -7.80
CA GLY A 51 -1.04 -0.41 -6.84
C GLY A 51 -0.23 0.73 -7.46
N SER A 52 0.35 0.51 -8.65
CA SER A 52 1.12 1.54 -9.35
C SER A 52 0.27 2.75 -9.77
N TYR A 53 -0.98 2.54 -10.18
CA TYR A 53 -1.91 3.63 -10.53
C TYR A 53 -2.36 4.39 -9.29
N ALA A 54 -2.74 3.67 -8.22
CA ALA A 54 -3.11 4.27 -6.95
C ALA A 54 -1.95 5.09 -6.36
N LEU A 55 -0.73 4.55 -6.38
CA LEU A 55 0.46 5.25 -5.88
C LEU A 55 0.73 6.54 -6.65
N ALA A 56 0.68 6.49 -7.99
CA ALA A 56 0.89 7.67 -8.82
C ALA A 56 -0.16 8.75 -8.56
N ALA A 57 -1.44 8.36 -8.47
CA ALA A 57 -2.54 9.27 -8.17
C ALA A 57 -2.41 9.88 -6.77
N ALA A 58 -2.18 9.07 -5.75
CA ALA A 58 -2.02 9.52 -4.37
C ALA A 58 -0.84 10.50 -4.23
N ARG A 59 0.32 10.20 -4.82
CA ARG A 59 1.48 11.10 -4.83
C ARG A 59 1.17 12.45 -5.46
N ALA A 60 0.46 12.45 -6.59
CA ALA A 60 0.05 13.68 -7.25
C ALA A 60 -0.92 14.51 -6.38
N LEU A 61 -1.87 13.85 -5.72
CA LEU A 61 -2.84 14.52 -4.83
C LEU A 61 -2.17 15.08 -3.57
N VAL A 62 -1.29 14.31 -2.91
CA VAL A 62 -0.51 14.78 -1.75
C VAL A 62 0.29 16.03 -2.09
N ALA A 63 0.93 16.07 -3.26
CA ALA A 63 1.80 17.18 -3.63
C ALA A 63 1.06 18.45 -4.09
N ASN A 64 -0.21 18.35 -4.49
CA ASN A 64 -0.89 19.43 -5.22
C ASN A 64 -2.26 19.81 -4.64
N THR A 65 -2.66 19.26 -3.51
CA THR A 65 -3.98 19.51 -2.90
C THR A 65 -3.88 19.63 -1.39
N GLU A 66 -4.95 20.10 -0.75
CA GLU A 66 -5.12 20.10 0.71
C GLU A 66 -6.09 19.01 1.17
N LEU A 67 -6.26 17.95 0.36
CA LEU A 67 -7.12 16.83 0.70
C LEU A 67 -6.59 16.08 1.92
N SER A 68 -7.51 15.60 2.76
CA SER A 68 -7.19 14.71 3.87
C SER A 68 -6.66 13.36 3.37
N ALA A 69 -5.92 12.63 4.21
CA ALA A 69 -5.43 11.29 3.89
C ALA A 69 -6.54 10.34 3.42
N ARG A 70 -7.72 10.43 4.05
CA ARG A 70 -8.92 9.67 3.67
C ARG A 70 -9.39 10.02 2.25
N GLU A 71 -9.50 11.31 1.93
CA GLU A 71 -9.92 11.76 0.61
C GLU A 71 -8.92 11.35 -0.48
N ILE A 72 -7.62 11.46 -0.20
CA ILE A 72 -6.55 11.01 -1.09
C ILE A 72 -6.66 9.51 -1.35
N ALA A 73 -6.86 8.69 -0.31
CA ALA A 73 -7.01 7.25 -0.45
C ALA A 73 -8.23 6.86 -1.32
N ILE A 74 -9.38 7.53 -1.12
CA ILE A 74 -10.58 7.33 -1.94
C ILE A 74 -10.29 7.64 -3.40
N GLU A 75 -9.75 8.82 -3.67
CA GLU A 75 -9.59 9.32 -5.03
C GLU A 75 -8.52 8.52 -5.80
N ALA A 76 -7.42 8.15 -5.13
CA ALA A 76 -6.40 7.29 -5.70
C ALA A 76 -6.95 5.90 -6.04
N MET A 77 -7.76 5.30 -5.16
CA MET A 77 -8.40 4.00 -5.42
C MET A 77 -9.45 4.08 -6.52
N ARG A 78 -10.21 5.18 -6.61
CA ARG A 78 -11.16 5.44 -7.71
C ARG A 78 -10.43 5.45 -9.05
N ILE A 79 -9.35 6.23 -9.16
CA ILE A 79 -8.52 6.31 -10.38
C ILE A 79 -7.93 4.94 -10.73
N ALA A 80 -7.43 4.19 -9.75
CA ALA A 80 -6.91 2.85 -9.97
C ALA A 80 -7.99 1.87 -10.49
N GLY A 81 -9.21 1.94 -9.96
CA GLY A 81 -10.34 1.12 -10.41
C GLY A 81 -10.86 1.48 -11.81
N GLU A 82 -10.60 2.70 -12.29
CA GLU A 82 -10.95 3.14 -13.66
C GLU A 82 -9.91 2.70 -14.70
N ILE A 83 -8.66 2.47 -14.27
CA ILE A 83 -7.55 2.15 -15.18
C ILE A 83 -7.23 0.64 -15.16
N CYS A 84 -7.18 0.02 -13.99
CA CYS A 84 -6.77 -1.37 -13.85
C CYS A 84 -7.96 -2.30 -13.97
N ILE A 85 -7.94 -3.19 -14.96
CA ILE A 85 -9.00 -4.21 -15.17
C ILE A 85 -9.19 -5.18 -14.00
N TYR A 86 -8.23 -5.23 -13.06
CA TYR A 86 -8.25 -6.07 -11.87
C TYR A 86 -8.58 -5.30 -10.58
N SER A 87 -8.91 -4.02 -10.68
CA SER A 87 -9.36 -3.18 -9.57
C SER A 87 -10.75 -2.63 -9.88
N ASN A 88 -11.61 -2.47 -8.87
CA ASN A 88 -12.97 -1.99 -9.07
C ASN A 88 -13.29 -0.84 -8.10
N ALA A 89 -14.49 -0.27 -8.22
CA ALA A 89 -14.92 0.89 -7.43
C ALA A 89 -15.43 0.54 -6.01
N ASN A 90 -15.48 -0.75 -5.63
CA ASN A 90 -15.90 -1.15 -4.30
C ASN A 90 -14.69 -1.07 -3.35
N VAL A 91 -14.56 0.07 -2.67
CA VAL A 91 -13.44 0.36 -1.78
C VAL A 91 -13.88 0.29 -0.32
N VAL A 92 -13.08 -0.38 0.51
CA VAL A 92 -13.19 -0.35 1.98
C VAL A 92 -12.08 0.55 2.51
N ILE A 93 -12.40 1.40 3.47
CA ILE A 93 -11.45 2.34 4.06
C ILE A 93 -11.48 2.21 5.56
N GLU A 94 -10.27 2.16 6.13
CA GLU A 94 -10.00 2.13 7.56
C GLU A 94 -9.07 3.32 7.90
N GLU A 95 -9.20 3.84 9.11
CA GLU A 95 -8.39 4.94 9.65
C GLU A 95 -7.96 4.64 11.09
N LEU A 96 -6.91 5.31 11.56
CA LEU A 96 -6.32 5.16 12.90
C LEU A 96 -6.82 6.26 13.84
#